data_AF-A0A924UWC2-F1
#
_entry.id   AF-A0A924UWC2-F1
#
_cell.length_a   1.000
_cell.length_b   1.000
_cell.length_c   1.000
_cell.angle_alpha   90.00
_cell.angle_beta   90.00
_cell.angle_gamma   90.00
#
_symmetry.space_group_name_H-M   'P 1'
#
loop_
_entity.id
_entity.type
_entity.pdbx_description
1 polymer ?
#
loop_
_entity_poly.entity_id
_entity_poly.type
_entity_poly.pdbx_seq_one_letter_code
_entity_poly.pdbx_strand_id
1 'polypeptide(L)' 'MKYYSLNHNAPKVSFKEAVIQGLATDKGLYFPETITPLAPAFFD' A
#
# COMPACT_ATOMS: atom_id res chain seq x y z
N MET A 1 9.31 -1.35 -1.44
CA MET A 1 8.01 -0.65 -1.53
C MET A 1 7.39 -0.62 -0.14
N LYS A 2 6.91 0.54 0.30
CA LYS A 2 6.32 0.75 1.63
C LYS A 2 4.83 1.04 1.49
N TYR A 3 4.07 0.64 2.49
CA TYR A 3 2.62 0.81 2.58
C TYR A 3 2.29 1.59 3.85
N TYR A 4 1.31 2.48 3.77
CA TYR A 4 0.82 3.28 4.89
C TYR A 4 -0.69 3.06 5.07
N SER A 5 -1.19 3.25 6.29
CA SER A 5 -2.63 3.23 6.54
C SER A 5 -3.26 4.50 6.00
N LEU A 6 -4.40 4.39 5.32
CA LEU A 6 -5.19 5.55 4.89
C LEU A 6 -5.66 6.43 6.05
N ASN A 7 -5.75 5.87 7.26
CA ASN A 7 -6.06 6.64 8.48
C ASN A 7 -4.82 7.31 9.09
N HIS A 8 -3.61 7.06 8.57
CA HIS A 8 -2.33 7.61 9.00
C HIS A 8 -1.94 7.38 10.47
N ASN A 9 -2.70 6.53 11.17
CA ASN A 9 -2.50 6.20 12.60
C ASN A 9 -1.69 4.91 12.81
N ALA A 10 -1.20 4.28 11.74
CA ALA A 10 -0.41 3.06 11.80
C ALA A 10 0.98 3.28 11.20
N PRO A 11 2.02 2.59 11.69
CA PRO A 11 3.35 2.67 11.12
C PRO A 11 3.35 2.21 9.66
N LYS A 12 4.31 2.74 8.89
CA LYS A 12 4.54 2.28 7.50
C LYS A 12 5.15 0.89 7.52
N VAL A 13 4.60 -0.02 6.75
CA VAL A 13 5.00 -1.44 6.71
C VAL A 13 5.46 -1.86 5.32
N SER A 14 6.08 -3.02 5.22
CA SER A 14 6.43 -3.64 3.94
C SER A 14 5.19 -4.20 3.22
N PHE A 15 5.30 -4.43 1.90
CA PHE A 15 4.23 -5.09 1.12
C PHE A 15 3.81 -6.43 1.75
N LYS A 16 4.79 -7.25 2.12
CA LYS A 16 4.56 -8.57 2.73
C LYS A 16 3.72 -8.45 3.99
N GLU A 17 4.05 -7.50 4.87
CA GLU A 17 3.30 -7.27 6.10
C GLU A 17 1.89 -6.76 5.84
N ALA A 18 1.72 -5.80 4.93
CA ALA A 18 0.41 -5.28 4.55
C ALA A 18 -0.52 -6.38 4.01
N VAL A 19 0.02 -7.30 3.20
CA VAL A 19 -0.74 -8.45 2.66
C VAL A 19 -1.09 -9.47 3.74
N ILE A 20 -0.16 -9.77 4.65
CA ILE A 20 -0.40 -10.74 5.72
C ILE A 20 -1.40 -10.20 6.75
N GLN A 21 -1.29 -8.91 7.12
CA GLN A 21 -2.20 -8.28 8.07
C GLN A 21 -3.58 -8.01 7.45
N GLY A 22 -3.63 -7.74 6.14
CA GLY A 22 -4.84 -7.35 5.42
C GLY A 22 -5.30 -5.93 5.77
N LEU A 23 -5.67 -5.71 7.02
CA LEU A 23 -6.03 -4.41 7.59
C LEU A 23 -4.89 -3.84 8.44
N ALA A 24 -4.75 -2.52 8.44
CA ALA A 24 -3.85 -1.84 9.35
C ALA A 24 -4.36 -1.93 10.80
N THR A 25 -3.46 -1.75 11.77
CA THR A 25 -3.78 -1.80 13.21
C THR A 25 -4.88 -0.81 13.62
N ASP A 26 -5.01 0.31 12.88
CA ASP A 26 -6.05 1.32 13.08
C ASP A 26 -7.36 0.98 12.34
N LYS A 27 -7.51 -0.25 11.82
CA LYS A 27 -8.64 -0.69 10.99
C LYS A 27 -8.77 0.04 9.64
N GLY A 28 -7.78 0.85 9.27
CA GLY A 28 -7.63 1.43 7.95
C GLY A 28 -7.09 0.43 6.92
N LEU A 29 -7.22 0.75 5.64
CA LEU A 29 -6.61 -0.03 4.55
C LEU A 29 -5.16 0.40 4.33
N TYR A 30 -4.31 -0.56 3.95
CA TYR A 30 -2.94 -0.27 3.51
C TYR A 30 -2.91 0.18 2.06
N PHE A 31 -2.19 1.28 1.80
CA PHE A 31 -1.99 1.84 0.46
C PHE A 31 -0.50 2.05 0.17
N PRO A 32 -0.01 1.79 -1.05
CA PRO A 32 1.41 1.97 -1.38
C PRO A 32 1.79 3.46 -1.40
N GLU A 33 3.00 3.79 -0.93
CA GLU A 33 3.51 5.17 -0.96
C GLU A 33 3.74 5.72 -2.38
N THR A 34 3.85 4.85 -3.38
CA THR A 34 4.10 5.23 -4.76
C THR A 34 3.42 4.22 -5.68
N ILE A 35 2.77 4.70 -6.74
CA ILE A 35 2.19 3.86 -7.78
C ILE A 35 2.97 4.11 -9.06
N THR A 36 3.65 3.09 -9.56
CA THR A 36 4.34 3.18 -10.85
C THR A 36 3.30 3.04 -11.96
N PRO A 37 3.13 4.05 -12.83
CA PRO A 37 2.22 3.93 -13.95
C PRO A 37 2.70 2.85 -14.92
N LEU A 38 1.76 2.21 -15.61
CA LEU A 38 2.08 1.24 -16.65
C LEU A 38 2.71 1.95 -17.86
N ALA A 39 3.58 1.25 -18.58
CA ALA A 39 4.19 1.78 -19.79
C ALA A 39 3.10 2.09 -20.85
N PRO A 40 3.25 3.14 -21.67
CA PRO A 40 2.26 3.48 -22.71
C PRO A 40 1.94 2.32 -23.66
N ALA A 41 2.94 1.49 -23.98
CA ALA A 41 2.79 0.29 -24.82
C ALA A 41 1.89 -0.80 -24.21
N PHE A 42 1.48 -0.68 -22.94
CA PHE A 42 0.47 -1.55 -22.34
C PHE A 42 -0.95 -1.24 -22.85
N PHE A 43 -1.20 -0.02 -23.33
CA PHE A 43 -2.52 0.48 -23.72
C PHE A 43 -2.74 0.59 -25.24
N ASP A 44 -1.73 0.25 -26.04
CA ASP A 44 -1.81 0.10 -27.51
C ASP A 44 -2.24 -1.34 -27.87
#